data_AF-T1BZU4-F1
#
_entry.id   AF-T1BZU4-F1
#
_cell.length_a   1.000
_cell.length_b   1.000
_cell.length_c   1.000
_cell.angle_alpha   90.00
_cell.angle_beta   90.00
_cell.angle_gamma   90.00
#
_symmetry.space_group_name_H-M   'P 1'
#
loop_
_entity.id
_entity.type
_entity.pdbx_description
1 polymer ?
#
loop_
_entity_poly.entity_id
_entity_poly.type
_entity_poly.pdbx_seq_one_letter_code
_entity_poly.pdbx_strand_id
1 'polypeptide(L)'
;NNPICVGDPGVGKTAVVESLALRIVTGDVPESLSKVRLLGLDLGALEAGAGVKGEFENRLKGVINEIRSSPTPSSCLSTKPTP
;
A
#
# COMPACT_ATOMS: atom_id res chain seq x y z
N ASN A 1 8.74 -1.46 -10.74
CA ASN A 1 8.88 -0.91 -9.37
C ASN A 1 7.69 -1.23 -8.46
N ASN A 2 7.13 -2.45 -8.46
CA ASN A 2 6.07 -2.81 -7.51
C ASN A 2 6.50 -4.01 -6.67
N PRO A 3 7.26 -3.80 -5.58
CA PRO A 3 7.75 -4.88 -4.74
C PRO A 3 6.60 -5.55 -3.98
N ILE A 4 6.65 -6.87 -3.86
CA ILE A 4 5.67 -7.69 -3.16
C ILE A 4 6.38 -8.47 -2.07
N CYS A 5 5.92 -8.36 -0.82
CA CYS A 5 6.42 -9.16 0.28
C CYS A 5 5.72 -10.53 0.29
N VAL A 6 6.50 -11.60 0.10
CA VAL A 6 6.03 -13.00 0.09
C VAL A 6 6.68 -13.75 1.26
N GLY A 7 5.93 -14.65 1.88
CA GLY A 7 6.34 -15.42 3.06
C GLY A 7 5.11 -16.03 3.74
N ASP A 8 5.30 -16.89 4.73
CA ASP A 8 4.19 -17.55 5.43
C ASP A 8 3.34 -16.57 6.27
N PRO A 9 2.12 -16.94 6.67
CA PRO A 9 1.35 -16.17 7.64
C PRO A 9 2.14 -15.97 8.95
N GLY A 10 2.08 -14.78 9.52
CA GLY A 10 2.73 -14.48 10.82
C GLY A 10 4.23 -14.16 10.77
N VAL A 11 4.91 -14.26 9.62
CA VAL A 11 6.36 -13.99 9.50
C VAL A 11 6.75 -12.50 9.55
N GLY A 12 5.80 -11.60 9.87
CA GLY A 12 6.08 -10.17 10.02
C GLY A 12 6.16 -9.37 8.72
N LYS A 13 5.48 -9.80 7.64
CA LYS A 13 5.40 -9.04 6.37
C LYS A 13 4.98 -7.57 6.58
N THR A 14 4.03 -7.32 7.50
CA THR A 14 3.62 -5.97 7.88
C THR A 14 4.74 -5.18 8.56
N ALA A 15 5.48 -5.81 9.48
CA ALA A 15 6.60 -5.18 10.17
C ALA A 15 7.71 -4.74 9.21
N VAL A 16 7.92 -5.46 8.10
CA VAL A 16 8.84 -5.05 7.03
C VAL A 16 8.38 -3.74 6.38
N VAL A 17 7.09 -3.59 6.09
CA VAL A 17 6.54 -2.38 5.48
C VAL A 17 6.59 -1.20 6.47
N GLU A 18 6.25 -1.44 7.75
CA GLU A 18 6.31 -0.42 8.81
C GLU A 18 7.75 0.04 9.08
N SER A 19 8.71 -0.88 9.09
CA SER A 19 10.12 -0.52 9.23
C SER A 19 10.63 0.29 8.04
N LEU A 20 10.20 -0.01 6.82
CA LEU A 20 10.50 0.83 5.65
C LEU A 20 9.89 2.23 5.80
N ALA A 21 8.65 2.34 6.29
CA ALA A 21 8.00 3.63 6.56
C ALA A 21 8.83 4.46 7.54
N LEU A 22 9.27 3.84 8.65
CA LEU A 22 10.12 4.48 9.64
C LEU A 22 11.43 4.96 9.01
N ARG A 23 12.09 4.12 8.21
CA ARG A 23 13.35 4.46 7.53
C ARG A 23 13.20 5.62 6.56
N ILE A 24 12.08 5.72 5.86
CA ILE A 24 11.77 6.87 4.99
C ILE A 24 11.66 8.15 5.83
N VAL A 25 10.93 8.10 6.95
CA VAL A 25 10.75 9.26 7.85
C VAL A 25 12.07 9.68 8.52
N THR A 26 12.92 8.73 8.90
CA THR A 26 14.23 9.02 9.50
C THR A 26 15.30 9.39 8.49
N GLY A 27 15.00 9.35 7.19
CA GLY A 27 15.97 9.61 6.13
C GLY A 27 17.02 8.50 5.93
N ASP A 28 16.80 7.31 6.51
CA ASP A 28 17.68 6.14 6.35
C ASP A 28 17.30 5.32 5.09
N VAL A 29 17.19 6.03 3.98
CA VAL A 29 16.89 5.46 2.65
C VAL A 29 17.67 6.21 1.57
N PRO A 30 17.93 5.58 0.42
CA PRO A 30 18.49 6.27 -0.74
C PRO A 30 17.67 7.50 -1.13
N GLU A 31 18.31 8.50 -1.75
CA GLU A 31 17.66 9.75 -2.16
C GLU A 31 16.44 9.52 -3.08
N SER A 32 16.43 8.42 -3.84
CA SER A 32 15.29 8.02 -4.68
C SER A 32 14.02 7.67 -3.89
N LEU A 33 14.14 7.34 -2.60
CA LEU A 33 13.02 6.97 -1.71
C LEU A 33 12.73 8.03 -0.65
N SER A 34 13.62 9.00 -0.43
CA SER A 34 13.47 10.00 0.64
C SER A 34 12.28 10.95 0.46
N LYS A 35 11.79 11.12 -0.79
CA LYS A 35 10.63 11.97 -1.13
C LYS A 35 9.38 11.18 -1.51
N VAL A 36 9.36 9.88 -1.22
CA VAL A 36 8.24 8.99 -1.57
C VAL A 36 7.26 8.91 -0.41
N ARG A 37 5.97 8.91 -0.75
CA ARG A 37 4.89 8.64 0.21
C ARG A 37 4.57 7.14 0.19
N LEU A 38 4.67 6.49 1.35
CA LEU A 38 4.19 5.13 1.54
C LEU A 38 2.72 5.17 1.99
N LEU A 39 1.84 4.48 1.27
CA LEU A 39 0.41 4.43 1.55
C LEU A 39 -0.01 2.99 1.79
N GLY A 40 -0.77 2.74 2.86
CA GLY A 40 -1.44 1.47 3.11
C GLY A 40 -2.87 1.51 2.55
N LEU A 41 -3.28 0.45 1.85
CA LEU A 41 -4.65 0.29 1.40
C LEU A 41 -5.32 -0.82 2.20
N ASP A 42 -6.38 -0.48 2.94
CA ASP A 42 -7.21 -1.44 3.65
C ASP A 42 -8.38 -1.89 2.77
N LEU A 43 -8.35 -3.15 2.34
CA LEU A 43 -9.41 -3.74 1.52
C LEU A 43 -10.67 -4.00 2.35
N GLY A 44 -10.55 -4.31 3.64
CA GLY A 44 -11.70 -4.51 4.53
C GLY A 44 -12.48 -3.22 4.72
N ALA A 45 -11.78 -2.08 4.81
CA ALA A 45 -12.43 -0.76 4.83
C ALA A 45 -13.13 -0.42 3.50
N LEU A 46 -12.60 -0.89 2.35
CA LEU A 46 -13.26 -0.71 1.06
C LEU A 46 -14.51 -1.57 0.91
N GLU A 47 -14.48 -2.80 1.43
CA GLU A 47 -15.62 -3.72 1.47
C GLU A 47 -16.68 -3.26 2.47
N ALA A 48 -16.26 -2.69 3.61
CA ALA A 48 -17.15 -2.09 4.59
C ALA A 48 -17.94 -0.92 3.96
N GLY A 49 -19.18 -1.21 3.60
CA GLY A 49 -20.08 -0.27 2.95
C GLY A 49 -20.19 -0.42 1.42
N ALA A 50 -19.52 -1.39 0.80
CA ALA A 50 -19.80 -1.81 -0.57
C ALA A 50 -20.86 -2.92 -0.55
N GLY A 51 -22.13 -2.54 -0.42
CA GLY A 51 -23.25 -3.48 -0.32
C GLY A 51 -23.84 -3.89 -1.67
N VAL A 52 -23.57 -3.10 -2.71
CA VAL A 52 -24.13 -3.29 -4.05
C VAL A 52 -23.07 -3.84 -5.00
N LYS A 53 -23.48 -4.74 -5.90
CA LYS A 53 -22.61 -5.31 -6.93
C LYS A 53 -21.91 -4.18 -7.73
N GLY A 54 -20.58 -4.22 -7.75
CA GLY A 54 -19.74 -3.25 -8.47
C GLY A 54 -19.34 -2.01 -7.67
N GLU A 55 -19.86 -1.82 -6.44
CA GLU A 55 -19.50 -0.65 -5.63
C GLU A 55 -18.06 -0.71 -5.12
N PHE A 56 -17.59 -1.89 -4.69
CA PHE A 56 -16.20 -2.13 -4.31
C PHE A 56 -15.24 -1.77 -5.44
N GLU A 57 -15.54 -2.22 -6.66
CA GLU A 57 -14.72 -1.98 -7.84
C GLU A 57 -14.66 -0.49 -8.20
N ASN A 58 -15.79 0.22 -8.07
CA ASN A 58 -15.84 1.66 -8.29
C ASN A 58 -15.01 2.43 -7.25
N ARG A 59 -15.07 2.04 -5.97
CA ARG A 59 -14.25 2.62 -4.90
C ARG A 59 -12.76 2.36 -5.12
N LEU A 60 -12.39 1.12 -5.47
CA LEU A 60 -11.01 0.75 -5.78
C LEU A 60 -10.46 1.55 -6.98
N LYS A 61 -11.27 1.71 -8.05
CA LYS A 61 -10.90 2.55 -9.19
C LYS A 61 -10.70 4.01 -8.78
N GLY A 62 -11.53 4.54 -7.90
CA GLY A 62 -11.38 5.88 -7.33
C GLY A 62 -10.03 6.07 -6.66
N VAL A 63 -9.65 5.14 -5.77
CA VAL A 63 -8.36 5.17 -5.07
C VAL A 63 -7.19 5.10 -6.06
N ILE A 64 -7.25 4.20 -7.04
CA ILE A 64 -6.20 4.08 -8.07
C ILE A 64 -6.06 5.37 -8.87
N ASN A 65 -7.17 6.01 -9.22
CA ASN A 65 -7.15 7.27 -9.96
C ASN A 65 -6.56 8.41 -9.14
N GLU A 66 -6.89 8.49 -7.85
CA GLU A 66 -6.33 9.48 -6.92
C GLU A 66 -4.80 9.33 -6.83
N ILE A 67 -4.32 8.10 -6.63
CA ILE A 67 -2.90 7.77 -6.59
C ILE A 67 -2.19 8.17 -7.91
N ARG A 68 -2.81 7.90 -9.06
CA ARG A 68 -2.25 8.26 -10.37
C ARG A 68 -2.23 9.77 -10.63
N SER A 69 -3.18 10.50 -10.06
CA SER A 69 -3.28 11.96 -10.17
C SER A 69 -2.35 12.69 -9.20
N SER A 70 -1.81 11.99 -8.21
CA SER A 70 -0.94 12.58 -7.19
C SER A 70 0.34 13.13 -7.82
N PRO A 71 0.71 14.39 -7.53
CA PRO A 71 1.97 14.99 -7.99
C PRO A 71 3.20 14.45 -7.25
N THR A 72 3.00 13.63 -6.20
CA THR A 72 4.07 13.01 -5.42
C THR A 72 4.21 11.54 -5.76
N PRO A 73 5.43 11.02 -5.98
CA PRO A 73 5.63 9.61 -6.25
C PRO A 73 5.21 8.77 -5.05
N SER A 74 4.24 7.88 -5.25
CA SER A 74 3.73 6.94 -4.23
C SER A 74 4.18 5.51 -4.56
N SER A 75 4.89 4.87 -3.63
CA SER A 75 5.23 3.44 -3.71
C SER A 75 4.18 2.67 -2.91
N CYS A 76 3.49 1.72 -3.53
CA CYS A 76 2.43 0.92 -2.89
C CYS A 76 2.97 -0.48 -2.62
N LEU A 77 3.16 -0.87 -1.35
CA LEU A 77 3.54 -2.24 -1.00
C LEU A 77 2.29 -3.05 -0.68
N SER A 78 2.00 -4.06 -1.49
CA SER A 78 0.94 -5.03 -1.21
C SER A 78 1.55 -6.29 -0.60
N THR A 79 1.08 -6.68 0.59
CA THR A 79 1.38 -8.00 1.17
C THR A 79 0.31 -8.97 0.68
N LYS A 80 0.70 -10.06 0.01
CA LYS A 80 -0.27 -11.13 -0.30
C LYS A 80 -0.40 -12.06 0.92
N PRO A 81 -1.64 -12.38 1.35
CA PRO A 81 -1.88 -13.56 2.18
C PRO A 81 -1.69 -14.79 1.28
N THR A 82 -0.77 -15.66 1.68
CA THR A 82 -0.64 -17.01 1.13
C THR A 82 -1.72 -17.89 1.79
N PRO A 83 -2.32 -18.83 1.02
CA PRO A 83 -3.32 -19.75 1.55
C PRO A 83 -2.74 -20.74 2.57
#